data_AF-A0AAE6IW57-F1
#
_entry.id   AF-A0AAE6IW57-F1
#
_cell.length_a   1.000
_cell.length_b   1.000
_cell.length_c   1.000
_cell.angle_alpha   90.00
_cell.angle_beta   90.00
_cell.angle_gamma   90.00
#
_symmetry.space_group_name_H-M   'P 1'
#
loop_
_entity.id
_entity.type
_entity.pdbx_description
1 polymer ?
#
loop_
_entity_poly.entity_id
_entity_poly.type
_entity_poly.pdbx_seq_one_letter_code
_entity_poly.pdbx_strand_id
1 'polypeptide(L)'
;MKKIFGMQTLILIAAASVLFFCGCKKVHDKTTVSIMVKGDANVTSQETTITAVKNDKWVIVKTKLPTLTFEENYELDSWHLTDANGAVLKDNDTFATDTVIFAVSKRSQITVTIAGDANVILPANKTVTIDKGEKWATVKTKLPTLGFKENYELDKWVLSGSSDAIVDSYAFNGEEILYAVSKAKGTPPPPAPDKITIAVKGAPNVTTLTKTSIEADKGEKWATVKTKLPTLGFQENYELDK
;
A
#
# COMPACT_ATOMS: atom_id res chain seq x y z
N MET A 1 -54.72 -4.64 10.75
CA MET A 1 -53.91 -3.43 10.47
C MET A 1 -52.88 -3.75 9.41
N LYS A 2 -53.12 -3.30 8.17
CA LYS A 2 -52.15 -3.38 7.06
C LYS A 2 -52.31 -2.08 6.28
N LYS A 3 -51.37 -1.16 6.47
CA LYS A 3 -51.37 0.14 5.78
C LYS A 3 -50.82 -0.06 4.37
N ILE A 4 -51.65 0.29 3.40
CA ILE A 4 -51.34 0.39 1.98
C ILE A 4 -50.98 1.85 1.70
N PHE A 5 -49.82 2.10 1.09
CA PHE A 5 -49.41 3.33 0.41
C PHE A 5 -48.38 2.88 -0.62
N GLY A 6 -48.39 3.24 -1.90
CA GLY A 6 -49.18 4.16 -2.70
C GLY A 6 -48.36 4.32 -3.99
N MET A 7 -48.73 3.61 -5.04
CA MET A 7 -48.04 3.63 -6.34
C MET A 7 -48.48 4.87 -7.10
N GLN A 8 -47.58 5.82 -7.30
CA GLN A 8 -47.89 7.10 -7.96
C GLN A 8 -48.12 6.94 -9.46
N THR A 9 -49.10 7.72 -9.90
CA THR A 9 -49.85 7.68 -11.14
C THR A 9 -49.09 8.25 -12.35
N LEU A 10 -49.22 7.57 -13.49
CA LEU A 10 -48.80 7.99 -14.82
C LEU A 10 -49.77 9.05 -15.36
N ILE A 11 -49.28 10.24 -15.72
CA ILE A 11 -50.09 11.27 -16.40
C ILE A 11 -49.73 11.25 -17.90
N LEU A 12 -50.71 10.86 -18.71
CA LEU A 12 -50.77 11.08 -20.17
C LEU A 12 -51.26 12.51 -20.42
N ILE A 13 -50.54 13.30 -21.21
CA ILE A 13 -51.08 14.55 -21.80
C ILE A 13 -50.93 14.45 -23.32
N ALA A 14 -52.07 14.46 -24.00
CA ALA A 14 -52.19 14.69 -25.44
C ALA A 14 -52.37 16.20 -25.67
N ALA A 15 -51.69 16.77 -26.67
CA ALA A 15 -52.00 18.11 -27.18
C ALA A 15 -51.76 18.18 -28.70
N ALA A 16 -52.71 18.81 -29.36
CA ALA A 16 -52.92 18.85 -30.80
C ALA A 16 -51.97 19.79 -31.56
N SER A 17 -51.83 19.48 -32.85
CA SER A 17 -50.97 20.07 -33.86
C SER A 17 -51.24 21.55 -34.16
N VAL A 18 -50.18 22.35 -34.29
CA VAL A 18 -50.14 23.57 -35.11
C VAL A 18 -48.86 23.53 -35.93
N LEU A 19 -48.99 23.47 -37.27
CA LEU A 19 -47.86 23.52 -38.21
C LEU A 19 -47.46 24.99 -38.44
N PHE A 20 -46.34 25.40 -37.87
CA PHE A 20 -45.59 26.58 -38.29
C PHE A 20 -44.28 26.12 -38.93
N PHE A 21 -44.14 26.32 -40.24
CA PHE A 21 -42.86 26.19 -40.92
C PHE A 21 -42.03 27.44 -40.64
N CYS A 22 -41.16 27.35 -39.64
CA CYS A 22 -40.03 28.26 -39.46
C CYS A 22 -38.76 27.41 -39.52
N GLY A 23 -37.81 27.79 -40.38
CA GLY A 23 -36.57 27.07 -40.59
C GLY A 23 -35.69 27.09 -39.35
N CYS A 24 -35.90 26.13 -38.44
CA CYS A 24 -34.95 25.83 -37.39
C CYS A 24 -33.83 24.97 -37.97
N LYS A 25 -32.58 25.46 -37.91
CA LYS A 25 -31.40 24.59 -37.85
C LYS A 25 -31.75 23.44 -36.90
N LYS A 26 -31.61 22.18 -37.34
CA LYS A 26 -31.68 21.04 -36.42
C LYS A 26 -30.58 21.24 -35.38
N VAL A 27 -30.95 21.81 -34.24
CA VAL A 27 -30.23 21.54 -33.00
C VAL A 27 -30.43 20.05 -32.82
N HIS A 28 -29.41 19.27 -33.17
CA HIS A 28 -29.36 17.90 -32.72
C HIS A 28 -29.31 18.01 -31.20
N ASP A 29 -30.46 17.87 -30.54
CA ASP A 29 -30.50 17.61 -29.12
C ASP A 29 -29.65 16.37 -28.92
N LYS A 30 -28.44 16.61 -28.43
CA LYS A 30 -27.41 15.60 -28.29
C LYS A 30 -27.91 14.68 -27.19
N THR A 31 -28.53 13.56 -27.56
CA THR A 31 -29.07 12.61 -26.59
C THR A 31 -27.95 12.16 -25.67
N THR A 32 -28.18 12.22 -24.36
CA THR A 32 -27.19 11.85 -23.35
C THR A 32 -27.58 10.57 -22.62
N VAL A 33 -26.59 9.94 -22.00
CA VAL A 33 -26.74 8.78 -21.10
C VAL A 33 -26.01 9.07 -19.79
N SER A 34 -26.47 8.45 -18.70
CA SER A 34 -25.88 8.53 -17.37
C SER A 34 -24.89 7.40 -17.16
N ILE A 35 -23.66 7.72 -16.79
CA ILE A 35 -22.63 6.74 -16.47
C ILE A 35 -22.31 6.82 -14.98
N MET A 36 -22.69 5.77 -14.25
CA MET A 36 -22.37 5.64 -12.83
C MET A 36 -20.98 5.01 -12.69
N VAL A 37 -20.09 5.72 -11.99
CA VAL A 37 -18.71 5.35 -11.77
C VAL A 37 -18.60 4.77 -10.36
N LYS A 38 -18.17 3.51 -10.26
CA LYS A 38 -17.86 2.82 -9.02
C LYS A 38 -16.40 2.38 -9.01
N GLY A 39 -15.93 1.90 -7.86
CA GLY A 39 -14.61 1.29 -7.73
C GLY A 39 -14.59 0.20 -6.67
N ASP A 40 -13.51 -0.57 -6.65
CA ASP A 40 -13.28 -1.57 -5.61
C ASP A 40 -12.96 -0.96 -4.24
N ALA A 41 -12.66 -1.82 -3.26
CA ALA A 41 -12.38 -1.43 -1.89
C ALA A 41 -11.17 -0.50 -1.72
N ASN A 42 -10.27 -0.42 -2.71
CA ASN A 42 -9.09 0.46 -2.67
C ASN A 42 -9.31 1.78 -3.43
N VAL A 43 -10.49 2.03 -4.01
CA VAL A 43 -10.84 3.31 -4.63
C VAL A 43 -11.58 4.17 -3.62
N THR A 44 -10.97 5.28 -3.20
CA THR A 44 -11.49 6.11 -2.10
C THR A 44 -12.51 7.16 -2.55
N SER A 45 -12.56 7.46 -3.84
CA SER A 45 -13.58 8.33 -4.44
C SER A 45 -14.89 7.54 -4.61
N GLN A 46 -15.81 7.66 -3.66
CA GLN A 46 -17.09 6.94 -3.70
C GLN A 46 -18.04 7.48 -4.78
N GLU A 47 -18.72 6.53 -5.41
CA GLU A 47 -19.83 6.61 -6.37
C GLU A 47 -20.19 8.00 -6.91
N THR A 48 -19.87 8.23 -8.18
CA THR A 48 -20.20 9.49 -8.88
C THR A 48 -20.89 9.18 -10.19
N THR A 49 -21.68 10.12 -10.70
CA THR A 49 -22.38 9.98 -11.98
C THR A 49 -21.95 11.10 -12.92
N ILE A 50 -21.56 10.74 -14.13
CA ILE A 50 -21.26 11.70 -15.20
C ILE A 50 -22.27 11.56 -16.35
N THR A 51 -22.42 12.62 -17.12
CA THR A 51 -23.23 12.60 -18.34
C THR A 51 -22.33 12.40 -19.55
N ALA A 52 -22.61 11.35 -20.33
CA ALA A 52 -21.97 11.08 -21.60
C ALA A 52 -22.97 11.28 -22.75
N VAL A 53 -22.47 11.44 -23.97
CA VAL A 53 -23.36 11.49 -25.13
C VAL A 53 -23.64 10.07 -25.56
N LYS A 54 -24.88 9.80 -25.95
CA LYS A 54 -25.29 8.50 -26.44
C LYS A 54 -24.40 8.07 -27.60
N ASN A 55 -23.89 6.84 -27.49
CA ASN A 55 -22.94 6.21 -28.40
C ASN A 55 -21.54 6.86 -28.43
N ASP A 56 -21.19 7.76 -27.50
CA ASP A 56 -19.79 8.16 -27.32
C ASP A 56 -18.95 6.92 -27.04
N LYS A 57 -17.76 6.90 -27.64
CA LYS A 57 -16.74 5.89 -27.37
C LYS A 57 -16.15 6.08 -25.98
N TRP A 58 -15.70 4.98 -25.37
CA TRP A 58 -15.07 4.97 -24.06
C TRP A 58 -13.89 5.94 -23.96
N VAL A 59 -13.06 6.05 -24.99
CA VAL A 59 -11.96 7.01 -25.01
C VAL A 59 -12.42 8.47 -24.77
N ILE A 60 -13.62 8.84 -25.22
CA ILE A 60 -14.21 10.17 -25.01
C ILE A 60 -14.88 10.29 -23.65
N VAL A 61 -15.52 9.22 -23.17
CA VAL A 61 -16.14 9.20 -21.83
C VAL A 61 -15.07 9.27 -20.74
N LYS A 62 -13.95 8.56 -20.94
CA LYS A 62 -12.83 8.48 -20.01
C LYS A 62 -12.23 9.84 -19.67
N THR A 63 -12.19 10.78 -20.62
CA THR A 63 -11.66 12.14 -20.38
C THR A 63 -12.59 13.02 -19.52
N LYS A 64 -13.83 12.60 -19.30
CA LYS A 64 -14.82 13.33 -18.50
C LYS A 64 -14.89 12.82 -17.05
N LEU A 65 -14.17 11.74 -16.74
CA LEU A 65 -14.17 11.15 -15.41
C LEU A 65 -13.47 12.09 -14.42
N PRO A 66 -13.93 12.13 -13.17
CA PRO A 66 -13.17 12.76 -12.12
C PRO A 66 -11.85 12.03 -11.89
N THR A 67 -10.89 12.72 -11.30
CA THR A 67 -9.67 12.07 -10.82
C THR A 67 -10.02 11.12 -9.68
N LEU A 68 -9.73 9.84 -9.84
CA LEU A 68 -9.87 8.87 -8.77
C LEU A 68 -8.70 8.98 -7.80
N THR A 69 -9.01 8.78 -6.53
CA THR A 69 -8.04 8.58 -5.46
C THR A 69 -8.06 7.11 -5.02
N PHE A 70 -6.90 6.61 -4.62
CA PHE A 70 -6.71 5.21 -4.23
C PHE A 70 -6.15 5.13 -2.81
N GLU A 71 -6.35 3.99 -2.18
CA GLU A 71 -5.65 3.62 -0.94
C GLU A 71 -4.13 3.60 -1.17
N GLU A 72 -3.38 3.71 -0.08
CA GLU A 72 -1.91 3.78 -0.13
C GLU A 72 -1.34 2.56 -0.90
N ASN A 73 -0.42 2.84 -1.84
CA ASN A 73 0.22 1.85 -2.70
C ASN A 73 -0.67 1.17 -3.75
N TYR A 74 -1.87 1.70 -4.00
CA TYR A 74 -2.73 1.26 -5.10
C TYR A 74 -2.83 2.32 -6.21
N GLU A 75 -3.09 1.82 -7.42
CA GLU A 75 -3.35 2.63 -8.61
C GLU A 75 -4.43 1.97 -9.46
N LEU A 76 -4.94 2.72 -10.44
CA LEU A 76 -5.88 2.19 -11.42
C LEU A 76 -5.21 1.07 -12.24
N ASP A 77 -5.82 -0.12 -12.25
CA ASP A 77 -5.43 -1.19 -13.17
C ASP A 77 -6.24 -1.09 -14.47
N SER A 78 -7.56 -1.12 -14.33
CA SER A 78 -8.48 -1.26 -15.46
C SER A 78 -9.86 -0.69 -15.15
N TRP A 79 -10.64 -0.51 -16.21
CA TRP A 79 -12.05 -0.14 -16.14
C TRP A 79 -12.90 -1.29 -16.67
N HIS A 80 -13.94 -1.64 -15.94
CA HIS A 80 -14.84 -2.74 -16.24
C HIS A 80 -16.28 -2.24 -16.39
N LEU A 81 -17.10 -2.98 -17.14
CA LEU A 81 -18.56 -2.81 -17.13
C LEU A 81 -19.14 -3.42 -15.85
N THR A 82 -20.18 -2.81 -15.31
CA THR A 82 -20.98 -3.24 -14.15
C THR A 82 -20.25 -3.34 -12.81
N ASP A 83 -19.23 -4.19 -12.71
CA ASP A 83 -18.53 -4.55 -11.48
C ASP A 83 -17.10 -5.04 -11.75
N ALA A 84 -16.37 -5.44 -10.71
CA ALA A 84 -14.97 -5.89 -10.79
C ALA A 84 -14.74 -7.11 -11.71
N ASN A 85 -15.77 -7.95 -11.93
CA ASN A 85 -15.68 -9.14 -12.76
C ASN A 85 -16.28 -8.94 -14.16
N GLY A 86 -16.87 -7.77 -14.44
CA GLY A 86 -17.44 -7.49 -15.74
C GLY A 86 -16.39 -7.31 -16.83
N ALA A 87 -16.85 -7.12 -18.06
CA ALA A 87 -15.95 -7.03 -19.21
C ALA A 87 -15.06 -5.77 -19.14
N VAL A 88 -13.76 -5.94 -19.42
CA VAL A 88 -12.80 -4.82 -19.49
C VAL A 88 -13.19 -3.89 -20.64
N LEU A 89 -13.33 -2.60 -20.32
CA LEU A 89 -13.62 -1.54 -21.27
C LEU A 89 -12.42 -1.25 -22.17
N LYS A 90 -12.69 -1.17 -23.47
CA LYS A 90 -11.75 -0.82 -24.52
C LYS A 90 -12.14 0.53 -25.11
N ASP A 91 -11.16 1.27 -25.62
CA ASP A 91 -11.35 2.64 -26.11
C ASP A 91 -12.45 2.81 -27.16
N ASN A 92 -12.79 1.75 -27.92
CA ASN A 92 -13.83 1.75 -28.93
C ASN A 92 -15.23 1.34 -28.44
N ASP A 93 -15.38 0.89 -27.20
CA ASP A 93 -16.68 0.52 -26.64
C ASP A 93 -17.58 1.74 -26.55
N THR A 94 -18.87 1.59 -26.81
CA THR A 94 -19.82 2.71 -26.89
C THR A 94 -20.95 2.56 -25.88
N PHE A 95 -21.43 3.69 -25.35
CA PHE A 95 -22.49 3.71 -24.34
C PHE A 95 -23.83 4.17 -24.94
N ALA A 96 -24.69 3.23 -25.30
CA ALA A 96 -26.00 3.52 -25.90
C ALA A 96 -27.11 3.79 -24.86
N THR A 97 -26.91 3.33 -23.63
CA THR A 97 -27.84 3.43 -22.50
C THR A 97 -27.08 3.75 -21.23
N ASP A 98 -27.82 4.15 -20.19
CA ASP A 98 -27.27 4.33 -18.85
C ASP A 98 -26.56 3.06 -18.40
N THR A 99 -25.36 3.22 -17.85
CA THR A 99 -24.43 2.11 -17.60
C THR A 99 -23.66 2.36 -16.31
N VAL A 100 -23.31 1.28 -15.61
CA VAL A 100 -22.35 1.31 -14.51
C VAL A 100 -20.99 0.90 -15.06
N ILE A 101 -19.96 1.67 -14.72
CA ILE A 101 -18.55 1.33 -14.94
C ILE A 101 -17.85 1.21 -13.60
N PHE A 102 -16.81 0.39 -13.56
CA PHE A 102 -16.17 -0.02 -12.32
C PHE A 102 -14.65 0.07 -12.47
N ALA A 103 -14.01 0.87 -11.63
CA ALA A 103 -12.56 0.94 -11.55
C ALA A 103 -12.03 -0.23 -10.71
N VAL A 104 -11.14 -1.01 -11.30
CA VAL A 104 -10.37 -2.05 -10.60
C VAL A 104 -8.97 -1.51 -10.34
N SER A 105 -8.51 -1.67 -9.11
CA SER A 105 -7.19 -1.25 -8.65
C SER A 105 -6.20 -2.40 -8.63
N LYS A 106 -4.91 -2.06 -8.68
CA LYS A 106 -3.80 -2.97 -8.40
C LYS A 106 -2.80 -2.28 -7.49
N ARG A 107 -1.90 -3.07 -6.90
CA ARG A 107 -0.73 -2.49 -6.22
C ARG A 107 0.17 -1.81 -7.24
N SER A 108 0.59 -0.59 -6.92
CA SER A 108 1.68 0.08 -7.60
C SER A 108 2.97 -0.72 -7.43
N GLN A 109 3.80 -0.73 -8.46
CA GLN A 109 5.08 -1.44 -8.46
C GLN A 109 6.24 -0.45 -8.57
N ILE A 110 7.36 -0.81 -7.97
CA ILE A 110 8.63 -0.08 -8.02
C ILE A 110 9.75 -1.05 -8.39
N THR A 111 10.85 -0.50 -8.87
CA THR A 111 12.05 -1.29 -9.19
C THR A 111 13.14 -1.00 -8.17
N VAL A 112 13.68 -2.05 -7.56
CA VAL A 112 14.92 -1.98 -6.77
C VAL A 112 16.08 -2.50 -7.59
N THR A 113 17.23 -1.84 -7.48
CA THR A 113 18.47 -2.20 -8.17
C THR A 113 19.44 -2.86 -7.20
N ILE A 114 20.16 -3.87 -7.67
CA ILE A 114 21.12 -4.65 -6.90
C ILE A 114 22.53 -4.22 -7.28
N ALA A 115 23.29 -3.81 -6.27
CA ALA A 115 24.70 -3.53 -6.34
C ALA A 115 25.44 -4.30 -5.23
N GLY A 116 26.77 -4.24 -5.24
CA GLY A 116 27.58 -4.84 -4.20
C GLY A 116 29.02 -4.38 -4.28
N ASP A 117 29.79 -4.72 -3.25
CA ASP A 117 31.20 -4.39 -3.18
C ASP A 117 32.07 -5.20 -4.16
N ALA A 118 33.38 -4.92 -4.13
CA ALA A 118 34.35 -5.51 -5.04
C ALA A 118 34.46 -7.05 -4.96
N ASN A 119 33.90 -7.70 -3.93
CA ASN A 119 33.92 -9.15 -3.77
C ASN A 119 32.58 -9.80 -4.14
N VAL A 120 31.54 -9.01 -4.43
CA VAL A 120 30.25 -9.49 -4.89
C VAL A 120 30.29 -9.70 -6.41
N ILE A 121 29.83 -10.88 -6.86
CA ILE A 121 29.63 -11.20 -8.26
C ILE A 121 28.14 -11.09 -8.55
N LEU A 122 27.76 -10.02 -9.25
CA LEU A 122 26.37 -9.72 -9.54
C LEU A 122 25.78 -10.66 -10.61
N PRO A 123 24.49 -11.01 -10.49
CA PRO A 123 23.78 -11.75 -11.52
C PRO A 123 23.58 -10.92 -12.80
N ALA A 124 23.16 -11.59 -13.87
CA ALA A 124 22.87 -10.92 -15.15
C ALA A 124 21.72 -9.90 -15.02
N ASN A 125 20.62 -10.28 -14.35
CA ASN A 125 19.54 -9.36 -14.02
C ASN A 125 19.80 -8.76 -12.63
N LYS A 126 19.95 -7.44 -12.58
CA LYS A 126 20.29 -6.67 -11.37
C LYS A 126 19.11 -5.86 -10.84
N THR A 127 17.90 -6.13 -11.32
CA THR A 127 16.70 -5.40 -10.91
C THR A 127 15.62 -6.36 -10.49
N VAL A 128 14.87 -5.99 -9.46
CA VAL A 128 13.68 -6.72 -9.00
C VAL A 128 12.53 -5.75 -8.93
N THR A 129 11.41 -6.10 -9.56
CA THR A 129 10.15 -5.37 -9.43
C THR A 129 9.41 -5.89 -8.21
N ILE A 130 9.03 -4.98 -7.32
CA ILE A 130 8.34 -5.28 -6.06
C ILE A 130 7.11 -4.38 -5.92
N ASP A 131 6.20 -4.76 -5.03
CA ASP A 131 5.06 -3.91 -4.72
C ASP A 131 5.53 -2.71 -3.89
N LYS A 132 4.98 -1.53 -4.19
CA LYS A 132 5.23 -0.34 -3.38
C LYS A 132 4.70 -0.56 -1.95
N GLY A 133 5.47 -0.13 -0.97
CA GLY A 133 5.24 -0.37 0.46
C GLY A 133 5.60 -1.78 0.92
N GLU A 134 6.14 -2.65 0.05
CA GLU A 134 6.57 -3.99 0.45
C GLU A 134 7.74 -3.93 1.44
N LYS A 135 7.71 -4.81 2.43
CA LYS A 135 8.71 -4.83 3.51
C LYS A 135 9.96 -5.62 3.11
N TRP A 136 11.12 -5.20 3.63
CA TRP A 136 12.39 -5.89 3.44
C TRP A 136 12.35 -7.37 3.78
N ALA A 137 11.62 -7.77 4.82
CA ALA A 137 11.42 -9.17 5.18
C ALA A 137 10.93 -10.03 3.99
N THR A 138 10.10 -9.46 3.13
CA THR A 138 9.57 -10.11 1.93
C THR A 138 10.46 -9.86 0.71
N VAL A 139 10.96 -8.64 0.53
CA VAL A 139 11.82 -8.30 -0.63
C VAL A 139 13.07 -9.18 -0.67
N LYS A 140 13.71 -9.42 0.47
CA LYS A 140 14.95 -10.22 0.54
C LYS A 140 14.78 -11.67 0.06
N THR A 141 13.56 -12.21 0.06
CA THR A 141 13.27 -13.57 -0.44
C THR A 141 13.09 -13.62 -1.96
N LYS A 142 12.84 -12.45 -2.59
CA LYS A 142 12.71 -12.30 -4.05
C LYS A 142 14.04 -11.99 -4.74
N LEU A 143 15.09 -11.72 -3.97
CA LEU A 143 16.39 -11.36 -4.53
C LEU A 143 17.04 -12.57 -5.23
N PRO A 144 17.73 -12.33 -6.35
CA PRO A 144 18.53 -13.36 -7.00
C PRO A 144 19.67 -13.80 -6.08
N THR A 145 20.10 -15.05 -6.26
CA THR A 145 21.32 -15.54 -5.61
C THR A 145 22.53 -14.78 -6.11
N LEU A 146 23.34 -14.27 -5.19
CA LEU A 146 24.61 -13.62 -5.50
C LEU A 146 25.75 -14.64 -5.57
N GLY A 147 26.73 -14.36 -6.43
CA GLY A 147 28.04 -14.99 -6.35
C GLY A 147 29.00 -14.15 -5.50
N PHE A 148 30.10 -14.76 -5.06
CA PHE A 148 31.16 -14.09 -4.31
C PHE A 148 32.52 -14.56 -4.79
N LYS A 149 33.54 -13.69 -4.68
CA LYS A 149 34.94 -14.10 -4.84
C LYS A 149 35.29 -15.20 -3.83
N GLU A 150 36.35 -15.96 -4.12
CA GLU A 150 36.83 -17.02 -3.25
C GLU A 150 37.07 -16.51 -1.82
N ASN A 151 36.69 -17.31 -0.82
CA ASN A 151 36.74 -16.94 0.60
C ASN A 151 35.86 -15.76 1.03
N TYR A 152 34.89 -15.32 0.23
CA TYR A 152 33.88 -14.33 0.65
C TYR A 152 32.46 -14.89 0.66
N GLU A 153 31.60 -14.30 1.50
CA GLU A 153 30.17 -14.55 1.58
C GLU A 153 29.41 -13.25 1.91
N LEU A 154 28.08 -13.31 1.82
CA LEU A 154 27.22 -12.18 2.20
C LEU A 154 27.37 -11.89 3.70
N ASP A 155 27.65 -10.63 4.05
CA ASP A 155 27.53 -10.14 5.42
C ASP A 155 26.11 -9.61 5.67
N LYS A 156 25.75 -8.56 4.92
CA LYS A 156 24.47 -7.86 5.06
C LYS A 156 24.08 -7.14 3.78
N TRP A 157 22.82 -6.77 3.72
CA TRP A 157 22.30 -5.81 2.76
C TRP A 157 22.15 -4.45 3.42
N VAL A 158 22.57 -3.41 2.74
CA VAL A 158 22.41 -2.01 3.14
C VAL A 158 21.78 -1.23 1.98
N LEU A 159 21.17 -0.08 2.27
CA LEU A 159 20.85 0.88 1.21
C LEU A 159 22.13 1.54 0.73
N SER A 160 22.24 1.83 -0.57
CA SER A 160 23.41 2.54 -1.11
C SER A 160 23.66 3.85 -0.35
N GLY A 161 24.88 4.02 0.15
CA GLY A 161 25.28 5.17 0.97
C GLY A 161 25.04 4.99 2.49
N SER A 162 24.42 3.89 2.92
CA SER A 162 24.25 3.53 4.33
C SER A 162 25.28 2.49 4.78
N SER A 163 25.64 2.51 6.07
CA SER A 163 26.40 1.45 6.73
C SER A 163 25.52 0.41 7.43
N ASP A 164 24.25 0.76 7.66
CA ASP A 164 23.36 0.00 8.54
C ASP A 164 22.59 -1.04 7.75
N ALA A 165 22.45 -2.23 8.35
CA ALA A 165 21.67 -3.31 7.75
C ALA A 165 20.21 -2.89 7.59
N ILE A 166 19.61 -3.24 6.45
CA ILE A 166 18.18 -3.00 6.24
C ILE A 166 17.40 -3.87 7.23
N VAL A 167 16.54 -3.23 8.03
CA VAL A 167 15.70 -3.91 9.02
C VAL A 167 14.46 -4.50 8.36
N ASP A 168 13.96 -5.61 8.88
CA ASP A 168 12.83 -6.36 8.31
C ASP A 168 11.53 -5.54 8.20
N SER A 169 11.37 -4.48 9.00
CA SER A 169 10.23 -3.57 8.96
C SER A 169 10.35 -2.45 7.91
N TYR A 170 11.52 -2.27 7.28
CA TYR A 170 11.74 -1.24 6.27
C TYR A 170 10.80 -1.46 5.07
N ALA A 171 10.08 -0.43 4.64
CA ALA A 171 9.12 -0.50 3.54
C ALA A 171 9.61 0.34 2.35
N PHE A 172 9.67 -0.28 1.16
CA PHE A 172 10.16 0.37 -0.05
C PHE A 172 9.06 1.19 -0.72
N ASN A 173 9.21 2.51 -0.75
CA ASN A 173 8.19 3.41 -1.33
C ASN A 173 8.63 4.08 -2.63
N GLY A 174 9.87 3.87 -3.04
CA GLY A 174 10.46 4.39 -4.27
C GLY A 174 11.57 3.49 -4.76
N GLU A 175 12.17 3.87 -5.88
CA GLU A 175 13.31 3.14 -6.44
C GLU A 175 14.54 3.33 -5.55
N GLU A 176 15.19 2.22 -5.22
CA GLU A 176 16.34 2.20 -4.32
C GLU A 176 17.40 1.21 -4.80
N ILE A 177 18.64 1.44 -4.37
CA ILE A 177 19.75 0.53 -4.62
C ILE A 177 20.03 -0.26 -3.34
N LEU A 178 19.77 -1.57 -3.42
CA LEU A 178 20.18 -2.57 -2.45
C LEU A 178 21.65 -2.90 -2.69
N TYR A 179 22.50 -2.64 -1.71
CA TYR A 179 23.93 -2.86 -1.80
C TYR A 179 24.34 -4.03 -0.91
N ALA A 180 24.88 -5.08 -1.53
CA ALA A 180 25.42 -6.24 -0.82
C ALA A 180 26.82 -5.94 -0.29
N VAL A 181 26.99 -6.11 1.01
CA VAL A 181 28.29 -6.05 1.69
C VAL A 181 28.75 -7.47 1.94
N SER A 182 29.99 -7.77 1.55
CA SER A 182 30.63 -9.06 1.74
C SER A 182 31.49 -9.10 3.00
N LYS A 183 31.75 -10.30 3.51
CA LYS A 183 32.75 -10.60 4.53
C LYS A 183 33.56 -11.82 4.16
N ALA A 184 34.74 -11.97 4.76
CA ALA A 184 35.53 -13.18 4.59
C ALA A 184 34.84 -14.37 5.27
N LYS A 185 34.83 -15.53 4.60
CA LYS A 185 34.29 -16.79 5.13
C LYS A 185 35.03 -17.18 6.40
N GLY A 186 34.30 -17.68 7.40
CA GLY A 186 34.87 -18.06 8.68
C GLY A 186 35.28 -16.89 9.57
N THR A 187 35.03 -15.64 9.15
CA THR A 187 34.91 -14.56 10.14
C THR A 187 33.63 -14.82 10.94
N PRO A 188 33.70 -14.87 12.28
CA PRO A 188 32.49 -14.95 13.08
C PRO A 188 31.55 -13.81 12.67
N PRO A 189 30.22 -13.98 12.74
CA PRO A 189 29.32 -12.83 12.79
C PRO A 189 29.92 -11.81 13.77
N PRO A 190 29.82 -10.48 13.54
CA PRO A 190 30.14 -9.51 14.57
C PRO A 190 29.54 -10.05 15.86
N PRO A 191 30.34 -10.27 16.93
CA PRO A 191 29.83 -10.92 18.12
C PRO A 191 28.55 -10.21 18.49
N ALA A 192 27.46 -10.97 18.63
CA ALA A 192 26.26 -10.44 19.27
C ALA A 192 26.78 -9.69 20.51
N PRO A 193 26.44 -8.40 20.67
CA PRO A 193 27.05 -7.60 21.73
C PRO A 193 27.00 -8.44 23.00
N ASP A 194 28.15 -8.70 23.62
CA ASP A 194 28.28 -9.65 24.74
C ASP A 194 27.11 -9.38 25.70
N LYS A 195 26.08 -10.22 25.71
CA LYS A 195 24.92 -9.94 26.53
C LYS A 195 25.22 -10.33 27.96
N ILE A 196 24.95 -9.43 28.88
CA ILE A 196 25.01 -9.70 30.32
C ILE A 196 23.59 -9.81 30.86
N THR A 197 23.36 -10.77 31.75
CA THR A 197 22.14 -10.88 32.53
C THR A 197 22.31 -10.08 33.82
N ILE A 198 21.47 -9.07 34.02
CA ILE A 198 21.45 -8.28 35.26
C ILE A 198 20.31 -8.78 36.12
N ALA A 199 20.62 -9.31 37.30
CA ALA A 199 19.61 -9.71 38.27
C ALA A 199 19.00 -8.48 38.95
N VAL A 200 17.67 -8.42 39.00
CA VAL A 200 16.93 -7.32 39.64
C VAL A 200 16.28 -7.85 40.90
N LYS A 201 16.58 -7.21 42.04
CA LYS A 201 16.02 -7.53 43.35
C LYS A 201 15.31 -6.31 43.91
N GLY A 202 14.10 -6.52 44.42
CA GLY A 202 13.35 -5.52 45.14
C GLY A 202 13.78 -5.48 46.62
N ALA A 203 13.62 -4.32 47.23
CA ALA A 203 13.68 -4.17 48.68
C ALA A 203 12.46 -4.84 49.35
N PRO A 204 12.47 -5.08 50.67
CA PRO A 204 11.38 -5.80 51.38
C PRO A 204 9.96 -5.23 51.18
N ASN A 205 9.87 -3.94 50.87
CA ASN A 205 8.62 -3.20 50.61
C ASN A 205 8.17 -3.24 49.13
N VAL A 206 8.91 -3.91 48.24
CA VAL A 206 8.50 -4.15 46.84
C VAL A 206 7.64 -5.41 46.81
N THR A 207 6.37 -5.27 46.43
CA THR A 207 5.39 -6.38 46.39
C THR A 207 5.35 -7.10 45.06
N THR A 208 5.72 -6.42 43.96
CA THR A 208 5.71 -7.02 42.62
C THR A 208 6.92 -6.59 41.79
N LEU A 209 7.51 -7.57 41.11
CA LEU A 209 8.57 -7.43 40.12
C LEU A 209 8.12 -8.17 38.87
N THR A 210 7.89 -7.45 37.78
CA THR A 210 7.45 -8.08 36.51
C THR A 210 8.50 -9.01 35.91
N LYS A 211 9.79 -8.79 36.23
CA LYS A 211 10.92 -9.65 35.87
C LYS A 211 11.96 -9.62 36.99
N THR A 212 12.65 -10.73 37.21
CA THR A 212 13.76 -10.87 38.17
C THR A 212 15.14 -10.73 37.52
N SER A 213 15.18 -10.57 36.19
CA SER A 213 16.39 -10.28 35.44
C SER A 213 16.08 -9.54 34.12
N ILE A 214 17.08 -8.85 33.59
CA ILE A 214 17.05 -8.16 32.29
C ILE A 214 18.33 -8.48 31.50
N GLU A 215 18.26 -8.40 30.17
CA GLU A 215 19.43 -8.51 29.30
C GLU A 215 19.92 -7.11 28.89
N ALA A 216 21.24 -6.91 28.91
CA ALA A 216 21.91 -5.71 28.45
C ALA A 216 23.16 -6.06 27.64
N ASP A 217 23.55 -5.17 26.75
CA ASP A 217 24.79 -5.32 25.99
C ASP A 217 25.99 -4.95 26.89
N LYS A 218 27.11 -5.67 26.80
CA LYS A 218 28.33 -5.34 27.58
C LYS A 218 28.87 -3.99 27.11
N GLY A 219 28.96 -3.05 28.05
CA GLY A 219 29.32 -1.66 27.78
C GLY A 219 28.13 -0.75 27.46
N GLU A 220 26.88 -1.26 27.50
CA GLU A 220 25.67 -0.44 27.35
C GLU A 220 25.59 0.65 28.43
N LYS A 221 25.29 1.88 28.00
CA LYS A 221 25.15 3.00 28.92
C LYS A 221 23.94 2.80 29.83
N TRP A 222 24.08 3.18 31.09
CA TRP A 222 23.02 3.07 32.10
C TRP A 222 21.69 3.70 31.68
N ALA A 223 21.72 4.83 30.96
CA ALA A 223 20.50 5.48 30.46
C ALA A 223 19.63 4.54 29.61
N THR A 224 20.26 3.70 28.78
CA THR A 224 19.57 2.72 27.93
C THR A 224 19.15 1.50 28.74
N VAL A 225 20.02 0.98 29.60
CA VAL A 225 19.71 -0.16 30.51
C VAL A 225 18.51 0.16 31.41
N LYS A 226 18.41 1.40 31.90
CA LYS A 226 17.31 1.87 32.76
C LYS A 226 15.94 1.71 32.11
N THR A 227 15.85 1.83 30.78
CA THR A 227 14.59 1.66 30.04
C THR A 227 14.09 0.21 30.01
N LYS A 228 14.97 -0.75 30.30
CA LYS A 228 14.69 -2.19 30.27
C LYS A 228 14.27 -2.76 31.63
N LEU A 229 14.37 -1.95 32.70
CA LEU A 229 14.08 -2.37 34.07
C LEU A 229 12.61 -2.82 34.22
N PRO A 230 12.34 -3.80 35.10
CA PRO A 230 10.98 -4.25 35.37
C PRO A 230 10.16 -3.15 36.05
N THR A 231 8.86 -3.13 35.77
CA THR A 231 7.91 -2.34 36.55
C THR A 231 7.84 -2.89 37.98
N LEU A 232 7.82 -1.97 38.95
CA LEU A 232 7.75 -2.25 40.39
C LEU A 232 6.35 -1.94 40.92
N GLY A 233 5.86 -2.78 41.84
CA GLY A 233 4.77 -2.41 42.74
C GLY A 233 5.24 -2.44 44.19
N PHE A 234 4.61 -1.61 45.03
CA PHE A 234 5.04 -1.36 46.40
C PHE A 234 3.95 -1.72 47.41
N GLN A 235 4.35 -1.90 48.67
CA GLN A 235 3.40 -1.94 49.80
C GLN A 235 2.73 -0.56 49.96
N GLU A 236 1.57 -0.54 50.61
CA GLU A 236 0.83 0.70 50.88
C GLU A 236 1.71 1.70 51.65
N ASN A 237 1.70 2.97 51.22
CA ASN A 237 2.54 4.08 51.72
C ASN A 237 4.04 4.02 51.35
N TYR A 238 4.44 3.21 50.36
CA TYR A 238 5.79 3.24 49.79
C TYR A 238 5.76 3.61 48.31
N GLU A 239 6.75 4.39 47.87
CA GLU A 239 6.98 4.74 46.48
C GLU A 239 8.47 4.68 46.13
N LEU A 240 8.78 4.70 44.84
CA LEU A 240 10.16 4.81 44.36
C LEU A 240 10.63 6.25 44.55
N ASP A 241 11.73 6.44 45.28
CA ASP A 241 12.38 7.75 45.40
C ASP A 241 12.87 8.21 44.01
N LYS A 242 12.65 9.48 43.67
CA LYS A 242 12.80 10.01 42.30
C LYS A 242 14.18 10.56 42.00
#